data_AF-A0A6N1MS42-F1
#
_entry.id   AF-A0A6N1MS42-F1
#
_cell.length_a   1.000
_cell.length_b   1.000
_cell.length_c   1.000
_cell.angle_alpha   90.00
_cell.angle_beta   90.00
_cell.angle_gamma   90.00
#
_symmetry.space_group_name_H-M   'P 1'
#
loop_
_entity.id
_entity.type
_entity.pdbx_description
1 polymer ?
#
loop_
_entity_poly.entity_id
_entity_poly.type
_entity_poly.pdbx_seq_one_letter_code
_entity_poly.pdbx_strand_id
1 'polypeptide(L)'
;MRNSNQNNFDQIVTSRLFAADFAQPQIQDFDFYKSKAITQIQSAIQSISSANSPLEFNSAIAQANAFINAALDYEFICLSEKAVWLDKVAHAVRSQMIEEFA
;
A
#
# COMPACT_ATOMS: atom_id res chain seq x y z
N MET A 1 22.28 3.02 -48.00
CA MET A 1 22.98 3.21 -46.70
C MET A 1 21.97 2.93 -45.59
N ARG A 2 22.15 1.85 -44.82
CA ARG A 2 21.27 1.53 -43.68
C ARG A 2 21.58 2.55 -42.57
N ASN A 3 20.55 3.23 -42.08
CA ASN A 3 20.66 4.27 -41.07
C ASN A 3 21.19 3.65 -39.77
N SER A 4 22.42 3.95 -39.37
CA SER A 4 23.08 3.37 -38.18
C SER A 4 22.29 3.63 -36.88
N ASN A 5 21.51 4.72 -36.84
CA ASN A 5 20.68 5.09 -35.69
C ASN A 5 19.46 4.16 -35.48
N GLN A 6 18.90 3.58 -36.54
CA GLN A 6 17.79 2.62 -36.41
C GLN A 6 18.27 1.32 -35.76
N ASN A 7 19.45 0.84 -36.15
CA ASN A 7 20.04 -0.37 -35.57
C ASN A 7 20.30 -0.22 -34.06
N ASN A 8 20.72 0.96 -33.57
CA ASN A 8 21.01 1.17 -32.15
C ASN A 8 19.74 1.14 -31.29
N PHE A 9 18.66 1.79 -31.73
CA PHE A 9 17.39 1.77 -31.02
C PHE A 9 16.81 0.35 -30.98
N ASP A 10 16.76 -0.33 -32.12
CA ASP A 10 16.23 -1.69 -32.23
C ASP A 10 17.02 -2.66 -31.34
N GLN A 11 18.34 -2.51 -31.28
CA GLN A 11 19.21 -3.34 -30.46
C GLN A 11 19.00 -3.08 -28.96
N ILE A 12 18.78 -1.83 -28.55
CA ILE A 12 18.44 -1.49 -27.16
C ILE A 12 17.09 -2.09 -26.78
N VAL A 13 16.05 -1.89 -27.59
CA VAL A 13 14.71 -2.43 -27.34
C VAL A 13 14.74 -3.95 -27.23
N THR A 14 15.39 -4.61 -28.18
CA THR A 14 15.55 -6.08 -28.18
C THR A 14 16.31 -6.54 -26.93
N SER A 15 17.41 -5.85 -26.55
CA SER A 15 18.20 -6.22 -25.38
C SER A 15 17.43 -6.11 -24.06
N ARG A 16 16.51 -5.14 -23.92
CA ARG A 16 15.69 -5.02 -22.72
C ARG A 16 14.52 -6.00 -22.71
N LEU A 17 13.88 -6.25 -23.85
CA LEU A 17 12.79 -7.25 -23.94
C LEU A 17 13.22 -8.66 -23.50
N PHE A 18 14.48 -9.03 -23.75
CA PHE A 18 15.03 -10.34 -23.41
C PHE A 18 15.94 -10.32 -22.17
N ALA A 19 15.99 -9.21 -21.44
CA ALA A 19 16.75 -9.16 -20.20
C ALA A 19 16.07 -10.01 -19.12
N ALA A 20 16.85 -10.66 -18.26
CA ALA A 20 16.33 -11.52 -17.20
C ALA A 20 15.47 -10.76 -16.17
N ASP A 21 15.70 -9.45 -16.06
CA ASP A 21 14.95 -8.52 -15.21
C ASP A 21 13.79 -7.84 -15.95
N PHE A 22 13.52 -8.20 -17.21
CA PHE A 22 12.46 -7.59 -17.98
C PHE A 22 11.09 -7.87 -17.35
N ALA A 23 10.35 -6.80 -17.09
CA ALA A 23 9.06 -6.83 -16.41
C ALA A 23 9.07 -7.50 -15.01
N GLN A 24 10.25 -7.75 -14.43
CA GLN A 24 10.36 -8.21 -13.06
C GLN A 24 10.24 -7.00 -12.12
N PRO A 25 9.50 -7.10 -11.01
CA PRO A 25 9.55 -6.12 -9.94
C PRO A 25 11.00 -5.98 -9.47
N GLN A 26 11.52 -4.76 -9.43
CA GLN A 26 12.85 -4.51 -8.88
C GLN A 26 12.81 -4.72 -7.36
N ILE A 27 13.90 -5.16 -6.74
CA ILE A 27 13.95 -5.35 -5.27
C ILE A 27 13.62 -4.03 -4.53
N GLN A 28 14.00 -2.88 -5.11
CA GLN A 28 13.61 -1.55 -4.60
C GLN A 28 12.09 -1.31 -4.63
N ASP A 29 11.36 -2.00 -5.49
CA ASP A 29 9.90 -1.89 -5.57
C ASP A 29 9.24 -2.51 -4.35
N PHE A 30 9.81 -3.57 -3.77
CA PHE A 30 9.22 -4.23 -2.59
C PHE A 30 9.20 -3.30 -1.37
N ASP A 31 10.34 -2.70 -1.01
CA ASP A 31 10.42 -1.77 0.12
C ASP A 31 9.56 -0.52 -0.12
N PHE A 32 9.50 -0.05 -1.37
CA PHE A 32 8.62 1.04 -1.75
C PHE A 32 7.14 0.69 -1.54
N TYR A 33 6.69 -0.46 -2.05
CA TYR A 33 5.28 -0.88 -1.90
C TYR A 33 4.94 -1.21 -0.45
N LYS A 34 5.85 -1.82 0.31
CA LYS A 34 5.69 -2.02 1.75
C LYS A 34 5.51 -0.69 2.49
N SER A 35 6.34 0.30 2.19
CA SER A 35 6.23 1.65 2.78
C SER A 35 4.89 2.31 2.42
N LYS A 36 4.45 2.19 1.15
CA LYS A 36 3.14 2.68 0.72
C LYS A 36 1.99 1.99 1.44
N ALA A 37 2.04 0.67 1.59
CA ALA A 37 1.02 -0.09 2.32
C ALA A 37 0.92 0.36 3.78
N ILE A 38 2.07 0.52 4.47
CA ILE A 38 2.11 1.02 5.85
C ILE A 38 1.51 2.43 5.93
N THR A 39 1.85 3.31 4.99
CA THR A 39 1.30 4.67 4.92
C THR A 39 -0.21 4.66 4.73
N GLN A 40 -0.74 3.78 3.89
CA GLN A 40 -2.19 3.64 3.66
C GLN A 40 -2.92 3.16 4.92
N ILE A 41 -2.36 2.19 5.64
CA ILE A 41 -2.90 1.72 6.93
C ILE A 41 -2.94 2.89 7.94
N GLN A 42 -1.83 3.63 8.07
CA GLN A 42 -1.73 4.76 9.00
C GLN A 42 -2.75 5.86 8.66
N SER A 43 -2.84 6.25 7.40
CA SER A 43 -3.78 7.27 6.95
C SER A 43 -5.23 6.86 7.20
N ALA A 44 -5.60 5.60 6.91
CA ALA A 44 -6.95 5.12 7.16
C ALA A 44 -7.29 5.09 8.66
N ILE A 45 -6.35 4.69 9.52
CA ILE A 45 -6.53 4.76 10.99
C ILE A 45 -6.71 6.20 11.44
N GLN A 46 -5.93 7.14 10.91
CA GLN A 46 -6.09 8.56 11.24
C GLN A 46 -7.46 9.08 10.81
N SER A 47 -7.97 8.64 9.65
CA SER A 47 -9.31 9.00 9.17
C SER A 47 -10.44 8.50 10.07
N ILE A 48 -10.24 7.41 10.83
CA ILE A 48 -11.21 6.97 11.84
C ILE A 48 -11.37 8.04 12.93
N SER A 49 -10.24 8.56 13.42
CA SER A 49 -10.20 9.58 14.49
C SER A 49 -10.53 11.00 14.03
N SER A 50 -10.72 11.23 12.73
CA SER A 50 -11.07 12.56 12.20
C SER A 50 -12.36 12.54 11.38
N ALA A 51 -13.13 11.45 11.45
CA ALA A 51 -14.39 11.31 10.74
C ALA A 51 -15.45 12.24 11.33
N ASN A 52 -16.13 13.01 10.48
CA ASN A 52 -17.17 13.97 10.90
C ASN A 52 -18.58 13.48 10.58
N SER A 53 -18.70 12.29 10.01
CA SER A 53 -19.99 11.65 9.75
C SER A 53 -19.92 10.13 9.96
N PRO A 54 -21.06 9.48 10.28
CA PRO A 54 -21.13 8.03 10.39
C PRO A 54 -20.69 7.29 9.12
N LEU A 55 -20.92 7.88 7.95
CA LEU A 55 -20.50 7.29 6.67
C LEU A 55 -18.97 7.31 6.54
N GLU A 56 -18.34 8.46 6.82
CA GLU A 56 -16.88 8.59 6.80
C GLU A 56 -16.23 7.64 7.81
N PHE A 57 -16.79 7.59 9.02
CA PHE A 57 -16.29 6.72 10.09
C PHE A 57 -16.31 5.24 9.69
N ASN A 58 -17.45 4.74 9.22
CA ASN A 58 -17.58 3.35 8.78
C ASN A 58 -16.69 3.06 7.56
N SER A 59 -16.55 4.02 6.64
CA SER A 59 -15.68 3.88 5.46
C SER A 59 -14.20 3.80 5.86
N ALA A 60 -13.76 4.62 6.81
CA ALA A 60 -12.39 4.61 7.31
C ALA A 60 -12.04 3.28 8.02
N ILE A 61 -12.96 2.73 8.82
CA ILE A 61 -12.80 1.41 9.44
C ILE A 61 -12.67 0.32 8.37
N ALA A 62 -13.56 0.32 7.38
CA ALA A 62 -13.51 -0.65 6.29
C ALA A 62 -12.21 -0.56 5.50
N GLN A 63 -11.75 0.67 5.19
CA GLN A 63 -10.48 0.91 4.49
C GLN A 63 -9.28 0.45 5.30
N ALA A 64 -9.21 0.75 6.60
CA ALA A 64 -8.10 0.32 7.44
C ALA A 64 -8.00 -1.22 7.47
N ASN A 65 -9.12 -1.92 7.64
CA ASN A 65 -9.14 -3.38 7.62
C ASN A 65 -8.76 -3.95 6.24
N ALA A 66 -9.23 -3.33 5.14
CA ALA A 66 -8.87 -3.76 3.80
C ALA A 66 -7.37 -3.59 3.52
N PHE A 67 -6.77 -2.46 3.92
CA PHE A 67 -5.33 -2.23 3.74
C PHE A 67 -4.48 -3.17 4.60
N ILE A 68 -4.90 -3.47 5.83
CA ILE A 68 -4.21 -4.44 6.69
C ILE A 68 -4.24 -5.84 6.07
N ASN A 69 -5.39 -6.27 5.54
CA ASN A 69 -5.51 -7.58 4.87
C ASN A 69 -4.66 -7.62 3.61
N ALA A 70 -4.74 -6.59 2.75
CA ALA A 70 -3.93 -6.51 1.55
C ALA A 70 -2.42 -6.52 1.87
N ALA A 71 -1.99 -5.81 2.91
CA ALA A 71 -0.59 -5.82 3.33
C ALA A 71 -0.11 -7.19 3.82
N LEU A 72 -1.00 -7.99 4.42
CA LEU A 72 -0.69 -9.38 4.77
C LEU A 72 -0.64 -10.27 3.52
N ASP A 73 -1.62 -10.14 2.62
CA ASP A 73 -1.74 -10.97 1.41
C ASP A 73 -0.54 -10.76 0.45
N TYR A 74 0.01 -9.54 0.41
CA TYR A 74 1.24 -9.21 -0.33
C TYR A 74 2.53 -9.41 0.47
N GLU A 75 2.44 -10.02 1.66
CA GLU A 75 3.59 -10.31 2.55
C GLU A 75 4.40 -9.07 2.96
N PHE A 76 3.81 -7.87 2.88
CA PHE A 76 4.43 -6.64 3.37
C PHE A 76 4.49 -6.61 4.90
N ILE A 77 3.53 -7.27 5.56
CA ILE A 77 3.49 -7.47 7.02
C ILE A 77 3.25 -8.94 7.36
N CYS A 78 3.60 -9.34 8.58
CA CYS A 78 3.33 -10.66 9.12
C CYS A 78 2.09 -10.68 10.05
N LEU A 79 1.70 -11.88 10.50
CA LEU A 79 0.52 -12.06 11.35
C LEU A 79 0.61 -11.32 12.70
N SER A 80 1.79 -11.23 13.30
CA SER A 80 1.98 -10.47 14.54
C SER A 80 1.84 -8.95 14.30
N GLU A 81 2.39 -8.44 13.20
CA GLU A 81 2.19 -7.04 12.79
C GLU A 81 0.71 -6.75 12.50
N LYS A 82 -0.01 -7.67 11.85
CA LYS A 82 -1.46 -7.55 11.65
C LYS A 82 -2.21 -7.39 12.98
N ALA A 83 -1.87 -8.18 14.00
CA ALA A 83 -2.50 -8.06 15.31
C ALA A 83 -2.28 -6.67 15.93
N VAL A 84 -1.06 -6.11 15.81
CA VAL A 84 -0.75 -4.75 16.28
C VAL A 84 -1.55 -3.70 15.53
N TRP A 85 -1.72 -3.83 14.21
CA TRP A 85 -2.52 -2.90 13.42
C TRP A 85 -4.00 -2.97 13.77
N LEU A 86 -4.55 -4.16 13.99
CA LEU A 86 -5.94 -4.33 14.41
C LEU A 86 -6.20 -3.72 15.79
N ASP A 87 -5.24 -3.80 16.72
CA ASP A 87 -5.35 -3.15 18.02
C ASP A 87 -5.39 -1.61 17.88
N LYS A 88 -4.56 -1.04 17.00
CA LYS A 88 -4.59 0.39 16.68
C LYS A 88 -5.92 0.84 16.07
N VAL A 89 -6.51 0.04 15.16
CA VAL A 89 -7.85 0.30 14.63
C VAL A 89 -8.87 0.30 15.76
N ALA A 90 -8.85 -0.71 16.63
CA ALA A 90 -9.78 -0.79 17.76
C ALA A 90 -9.63 0.38 18.73
N HIS A 91 -8.40 0.84 18.98
CA HIS A 91 -8.14 2.03 19.78
C HIS A 91 -8.73 3.30 19.15
N ALA A 92 -8.50 3.52 17.85
CA ALA A 92 -9.02 4.69 17.13
C ALA A 92 -10.55 4.71 17.14
N VAL A 93 -11.20 3.57 16.91
CA VAL A 93 -12.66 3.42 16.97
C VAL A 93 -13.20 3.80 18.34
N ARG A 94 -12.62 3.24 19.42
CA ARG A 94 -13.07 3.56 20.79
C ARG A 94 -12.91 5.04 21.13
N SER A 95 -11.80 5.63 20.71
CA SER A 95 -11.51 7.05 20.99
C SER A 95 -12.54 7.97 20.32
N GLN A 96 -12.83 7.75 19.04
CA GLN A 96 -13.81 8.54 18.30
C GLN A 96 -15.22 8.41 18.90
N MET A 97 -15.62 7.19 19.29
CA MET A 97 -16.93 6.98 19.91
C MET A 97 -17.04 7.67 21.27
N ILE A 98 -15.97 7.71 22.07
CA ILE A 98 -15.97 8.43 23.35
C ILE A 98 -16.12 9.94 23.14
N GLU A 99 -15.44 10.51 22.15
CA GLU A 99 -15.53 11.95 21.83
C GLU A 99 -16.93 12.37 21.36
N GLU A 100 -17.68 11.49 20.70
CA GLU A 100 -19.06 11.78 20.26
C GLU A 100 -20.06 11.86 21.43
N PHE A 101 -19.71 11.33 22.62
CA PHE A 101 -20.56 11.32 23.83
C PHE A 101 -20.08 12.26 24.95
N ALA A 102 -19.05 13.09 24.72
CA ALA A 102 -18.49 14.04 25.69
C ALA A 102 -19.00 15.47 25.46
#